data_AF-A0A843HKJ2-F1
#
_entry.id   AF-A0A843HKJ2-F1
#
_cell.length_a   1.000
_cell.length_b   1.000
_cell.length_c   1.000
_cell.angle_alpha   90.00
_cell.angle_beta   90.00
_cell.angle_gamma   90.00
#
_symmetry.space_group_name_H-M   'P 1'
#
loop_
_entity.id
_entity.type
_entity.pdbx_description
1 polymer ?
#
loop_
_entity_poly.entity_id
_entity_poly.type
_entity_poly.pdbx_seq_one_letter_code
_entity_poly.pdbx_strand_id
1 'polypeptide(L)'
;MARIPQVTRTITVTNARVLCIDVQKKEPFEIDVKLPRTYAKYKKLFEAVQNAVNKDNVKAVDVISTNVEKILYGMTEAEFITHAKIMDKR
;
A
#
# COMPACT_ATOMS: atom_id res chain seq x y z
N MET A 1 23.23 -0.18 25.72
CA MET A 1 22.29 -0.87 24.82
C MET A 1 22.89 -0.90 23.42
N ALA A 2 23.19 -2.08 22.87
CA ALA A 2 23.74 -2.19 21.52
C ALA A 2 22.70 -1.71 20.50
N ARG A 3 23.14 -0.92 19.51
CA ARG A 3 22.27 -0.45 18.43
C ARG A 3 21.82 -1.67 17.63
N ILE A 4 20.52 -1.91 17.56
CA ILE A 4 19.95 -2.95 16.69
C ILE A 4 20.12 -2.45 15.25
N PRO A 5 20.83 -3.20 14.38
CA PRO A 5 20.98 -2.80 12.99
C PRO A 5 19.61 -2.79 12.29
N GLN A 6 19.38 -1.75 11.49
CA GLN A 6 18.12 -1.54 10.79
C GLN A 6 18.34 -1.40 9.28
N VAL A 7 17.45 -2.02 8.53
CA VAL A 7 17.33 -1.79 7.09
C VAL A 7 16.32 -0.68 6.90
N THR A 8 16.75 0.44 6.32
CA THR A 8 15.88 1.58 6.03
C THR A 8 15.84 1.87 4.54
N ARG A 9 14.66 2.26 4.05
CA ARG A 9 14.48 2.68 2.66
C ARG A 9 13.41 3.75 2.58
N THR A 10 13.73 4.82 1.87
CA THR A 10 12.74 5.82 1.48
C THR A 10 11.89 5.28 0.34
N ILE A 11 10.58 5.23 0.55
CA ILE A 11 9.61 4.79 -0.45
C ILE A 11 8.67 5.96 -0.73
N THR A 12 8.48 6.27 -2.01
CA THR A 12 7.39 7.14 -2.43
C THR A 12 6.09 6.36 -2.31
N VAL A 13 5.17 6.82 -1.48
CA VAL A 13 3.88 6.18 -1.19
C VAL A 13 2.77 7.06 -1.73
N THR A 14 1.79 6.42 -2.36
CA THR A 14 0.51 7.06 -2.70
C THR A 14 -0.52 6.64 -1.67
N ASN A 15 -0.96 7.59 -0.84
CA ASN A 15 -2.11 7.43 0.04
C ASN A 15 -3.36 7.77 -0.78
N ALA A 16 -4.21 6.79 -1.01
CA ALA A 16 -5.47 6.96 -1.71
C ALA A 16 -6.63 6.82 -0.73
N ARG A 17 -7.55 7.78 -0.72
CA ARG A 17 -8.84 7.64 -0.06
C ARG A 17 -9.83 7.08 -1.05
N VAL A 18 -10.41 5.93 -0.73
CA VAL A 18 -11.19 5.11 -1.65
C VAL A 18 -12.60 4.95 -1.11
N LEU A 19 -13.58 5.22 -1.97
CA LEU A 19 -14.97 4.89 -1.71
C LEU A 19 -15.18 3.42 -2.02
N CYS A 20 -15.63 2.67 -1.02
CA CYS A 20 -15.90 1.24 -1.11
C CYS A 20 -17.36 0.95 -0.78
N ILE A 21 -17.85 -0.20 -1.24
CA ILE A 21 -19.16 -0.73 -0.86
C ILE A 21 -18.95 -2.09 -0.20
N ASP A 22 -19.58 -2.29 0.95
CA ASP A 22 -19.76 -3.60 1.55
C ASP A 22 -20.93 -4.29 0.83
N VAL A 23 -20.65 -5.38 0.12
CA VAL A 23 -21.62 -6.13 -0.69
C VAL A 23 -22.66 -6.82 0.20
N GLN A 24 -22.33 -7.17 1.45
CA GLN A 24 -23.29 -7.79 2.37
C GLN A 24 -24.21 -6.75 3.00
N LYS A 25 -23.65 -5.65 3.51
CA LYS A 25 -24.42 -4.59 4.16
C LYS A 25 -25.08 -3.63 3.19
N LYS A 26 -24.59 -3.59 1.94
CA LYS A 26 -24.96 -2.64 0.88
C LYS A 26 -24.71 -1.18 1.27
N GLU A 27 -23.76 -0.96 2.17
CA GLU A 27 -23.42 0.36 2.70
C GLU A 27 -22.12 0.88 2.06
N PRO A 28 -22.08 2.15 1.62
CA PRO A 28 -20.85 2.79 1.19
C PRO A 28 -20.02 3.22 2.41
N PHE A 29 -18.71 3.03 2.34
CA PHE A 29 -17.76 3.48 3.35
C PHE A 29 -16.43 3.90 2.73
N GLU A 30 -15.69 4.74 3.44
CA GLU A 30 -14.39 5.24 2.99
C GLU A 30 -13.26 4.48 3.69
N ILE A 31 -12.19 4.22 2.94
CA ILE A 31 -10.94 3.69 3.50
C ILE A 31 -9.74 4.43 2.95
N ASP A 32 -8.72 4.57 3.80
CA ASP A 32 -7.41 5.08 3.39
C ASP A 32 -6.48 3.89 3.11
N VAL A 33 -5.91 3.86 1.91
CA VAL A 33 -5.04 2.77 1.43
C VAL A 33 -3.68 3.33 1.05
N LYS A 34 -2.62 2.66 1.50
CA LYS A 34 -1.24 3.01 1.16
C LYS A 34 -0.75 2.11 0.05
N LEU A 35 -0.47 2.70 -1.11
CA LEU A 35 0.08 2.01 -2.27
C LEU A 35 1.53 2.42 -2.51
N PRO A 36 2.41 1.48 -2.87
CA PRO A 36 3.80 1.81 -3.20
C PRO A 36 3.86 2.52 -4.56
N ARG A 37 4.83 3.44 -4.70
CA ARG A 37 5.12 4.22 -5.92
C ARG A 37 4.05 5.25 -6.24
N THR A 38 4.26 5.97 -7.33
CA THR A 38 3.31 6.91 -7.93
C THR A 38 2.64 6.31 -9.16
N TYR A 39 1.41 6.75 -9.43
CA TYR A 39 0.63 6.29 -10.56
C TYR A 39 0.27 7.48 -11.45
N ALA A 40 0.82 7.50 -12.67
CA ALA A 40 0.59 8.60 -13.62
C ALA A 40 -0.79 8.54 -14.30
N LYS A 41 -1.42 7.36 -14.36
CA LYS A 41 -2.73 7.17 -15.00
C LYS A 41 -3.72 6.68 -13.95
N TYR A 42 -4.89 7.32 -13.88
CA TYR A 42 -5.97 6.93 -12.97
C TYR A 42 -6.32 5.45 -13.09
N LYS A 43 -6.42 4.91 -14.31
CA LYS A 43 -6.72 3.47 -14.53
C LYS A 43 -5.76 2.53 -13.79
N LYS A 44 -4.45 2.82 -13.83
CA LYS A 44 -3.43 2.01 -13.14
C LYS A 44 -3.51 2.16 -11.61
N LEU A 45 -3.86 3.36 -11.15
CA LEU A 45 -4.09 3.61 -9.73
C LEU A 45 -5.31 2.82 -9.23
N PHE A 46 -6.40 2.86 -9.98
CA PHE A 46 -7.63 2.16 -9.63
C PHE A 46 -7.46 0.64 -9.64
N GLU A 47 -6.75 0.07 -10.63
CA GLU A 47 -6.38 -1.35 -10.63
C GLU A 47 -5.55 -1.74 -9.40
N ALA A 48 -4.60 -0.90 -8.98
CA ALA A 48 -3.81 -1.16 -7.78
C ALA A 48 -4.63 -1.04 -6.49
N VAL A 49 -5.55 -0.07 -6.41
CA VAL A 49 -6.51 0.08 -5.32
C VAL A 49 -7.41 -1.16 -5.25
N GLN A 50 -7.96 -1.59 -6.38
CA GLN A 50 -8.79 -2.78 -6.47
C GLN A 50 -8.06 -4.02 -5.96
N ASN A 51 -6.80 -4.23 -6.35
CA ASN A 51 -6.02 -5.37 -5.87
C ASN A 51 -5.72 -5.32 -4.36
N ALA A 52 -5.64 -4.11 -3.78
CA ALA A 52 -5.39 -3.95 -2.35
C ALA A 52 -6.67 -4.09 -1.50
N VAL A 53 -7.82 -3.69 -2.05
CA VAL A 53 -9.07 -3.50 -1.31
C VAL A 53 -10.11 -4.59 -1.61
N ASN A 54 -10.19 -5.08 -2.84
CA ASN A 54 -11.19 -6.06 -3.23
C ASN A 54 -10.90 -7.39 -2.52
N LYS A 55 -11.60 -7.62 -1.42
CA LYS A 55 -11.61 -8.85 -0.63
C LYS A 55 -13.05 -9.23 -0.44
N ASP A 56 -13.39 -10.52 -0.58
CA ASP A 56 -14.70 -11.14 -0.37
C ASP A 56 -15.94 -10.23 -0.45
N ASN A 57 -16.20 -9.41 0.58
CA ASN A 57 -17.38 -8.54 0.68
C ASN A 57 -17.14 -7.05 0.40
N VAL A 58 -15.93 -6.59 0.12
CA VAL A 58 -15.61 -5.18 -0.11
C VAL A 58 -15.24 -4.98 -1.58
N LYS A 59 -15.88 -3.99 -2.22
CA LYS A 59 -15.53 -3.56 -3.58
C LYS A 59 -15.18 -2.09 -3.60
N ALA A 60 -14.04 -1.76 -4.21
CA ALA A 60 -13.67 -0.38 -4.50
C ALA A 60 -14.53 0.17 -5.65
N VAL A 61 -15.14 1.33 -5.44
CA VAL A 61 -16.04 1.99 -6.40
C VAL A 61 -15.33 3.15 -7.08
N ASP A 62 -14.67 4.01 -6.29
CA ASP A 62 -13.97 5.18 -6.82
C ASP A 62 -12.86 5.64 -5.85
N VAL A 63 -11.96 6.47 -6.33
CA VAL A 63 -10.91 7.11 -5.54
C VAL A 63 -11.26 8.57 -5.35
N ILE A 64 -11.55 8.94 -4.11
CA ILE A 64 -11.96 10.29 -3.71
C ILE A 64 -10.77 11.25 -3.82
N SER A 65 -9.62 10.83 -3.30
CA SER A 65 -8.42 11.66 -3.30
C SER A 65 -7.15 10.84 -3.22
N THR A 66 -6.05 11.44 -3.67
CA THR A 66 -4.73 10.82 -3.64
C THR A 66 -3.69 11.83 -3.17
N ASN A 67 -2.83 11.42 -2.25
CA ASN A 67 -1.68 12.19 -1.79
C ASN A 67 -0.41 11.36 -2.00
N VAL A 68 0.64 11.99 -2.51
CA VAL A 68 1.94 11.37 -2.73
C VAL A 68 2.94 11.95 -1.74
N GLU A 69 3.53 11.09 -0.93
CA GLU A 69 4.54 11.46 0.05
C GLU A 69 5.76 10.54 0.00
N LYS A 70 6.92 11.05 0.42
CA LYS A 70 8.15 10.25 0.57
C LYS A 70 8.31 9.92 2.05
N ILE A 71 8.22 8.64 2.39
CA ILE A 71 8.29 8.17 3.78
C ILE A 71 9.52 7.26 3.93
N LEU A 72 10.29 7.48 5.00
CA LEU A 72 11.36 6.59 5.40
C LEU A 72 10.76 5.41 6.16
N TYR A 73 10.79 4.22 5.57
CA TYR A 73 10.44 2.98 6.26
C TYR A 73 11.69 2.31 6.80
N GLY A 74 11.57 1.70 7.97
CA GLY A 74 12.62 0.93 8.62
C GLY A 74 12.07 -0.36 9.20
N MET A 75 12.89 -1.41 9.18
CA MET A 75 12.63 -2.68 9.85
C MET A 75 13.94 -3.27 10.34
N THR A 76 13.87 -4.25 11.25
CA THR A 76 15.08 -4.93 11.72
C THR A 76 15.67 -5.82 10.63
N GLU A 77 16.99 -6.09 10.68
CA GLU A 77 17.60 -7.04 9.75
C GLU A 77 16.97 -8.45 9.84
N ALA A 78 16.54 -8.86 11.03
CA ALA A 78 15.88 -10.15 11.23
C ALA A 78 14.54 -10.25 10.49
N GLU A 79 13.68 -9.23 10.62
CA GLU A 79 12.41 -9.18 9.87
C GLU A 79 12.69 -9.07 8.36
N PHE A 80 13.73 -8.32 7.97
CA PHE A 80 14.09 -8.18 6.56
C PHE A 80 14.48 -9.53 5.97
N ILE A 81 15.34 -10.30 6.63
CA ILE A 81 15.75 -11.64 6.19
C ILE A 81 14.54 -12.59 6.12
N THR A 82 13.58 -12.47 7.04
CA THR A 82 12.40 -13.34 7.11
C THR A 82 11.43 -13.10 5.95
N HIS A 83 11.24 -11.84 5.54
CA HIS A 83 10.25 -11.46 4.52
C HIS A 83 10.85 -11.23 3.12
N ALA A 84 12.15 -10.98 3.03
CA ALA A 84 12.82 -10.74 1.75
C ALA A 84 13.09 -12.04 0.99
N LYS A 85 13.25 -11.91 -0.32
CA LYS A 85 13.75 -12.98 -1.19
C LYS A 85 15.19 -12.69 -1.55
N ILE A 86 16.03 -13.73 -1.52
CA ILE A 86 17.40 -13.65 -2.03
C ILE A 86 17.32 -13.34 -3.54
N MET A 87 18.09 -12.35 -3.98
CA MET A 87 18.23 -12.01 -5.39
C MET A 87 19.61 -12.44 -5.87
N ASP A 88 19.68 -13.01 -7.06
CA ASP A 88 20.97 -13.30 -7.70
C ASP A 88 21.74 -12.00 -7.95
N LYS A 89 23.06 -12.06 -7.80
CA LYS A 89 23.93 -10.94 -8.18
C LYS A 89 23.79 -10.74 -9.69
N ARG A 90 23.41 -9.53 -10.08
CA ARG A 90 23.48 -9.07 -11.48
C ARG A 90 24.92 -8.83 -11.90
#